data_AF-A0A1C5ZFD3-F1
#
_entry.id   AF-A0A1C5ZFD3-F1
#
_cell.length_a   1.000
_cell.length_b   1.000
_cell.length_c   1.000
_cell.angle_alpha   90.00
_cell.angle_beta   90.00
_cell.angle_gamma   90.00
#
_symmetry.space_group_name_H-M   'P 1'
#
loop_
_entity.id
_entity.type
_entity.pdbx_description
1 polymer ?
#
loop_
_entity_poly.entity_id
_entity_poly.type
_entity_poly.pdbx_seq_one_letter_code
_entity_poly.pdbx_strand_id
1 'polypeptide(L)'
;MVQIDVGKLLLAFVVSMGIPSTIMGLIVWRLKGRIEEKDSAQAKRTKDQQDLFLIIVQSTRASIALGEATAKAVQRIPDAHCNGDMHAALEYATSIKHKQKEFLDRQGISALLDD
;
A
#
# COMPACT_ATOMS: atom_id res chain seq x y z
N MET A 1 -38.75 27.59 -54.23
CA MET A 1 -39.34 26.70 -53.21
C MET A 1 -38.34 25.57 -52.98
N VAL A 2 -37.54 25.64 -51.92
CA VAL A 2 -36.59 24.57 -51.60
C VAL A 2 -37.41 23.43 -50.99
N GLN A 3 -37.68 22.37 -51.75
CA GLN A 3 -38.23 21.14 -51.18
C GLN A 3 -37.12 20.50 -50.35
N ILE A 4 -37.13 20.79 -49.05
CA ILE A 4 -36.26 20.14 -48.09
C ILE A 4 -36.80 18.73 -47.91
N ASP A 5 -36.14 17.77 -48.56
CA ASP A 5 -36.45 16.36 -48.41
C ASP A 5 -36.11 15.92 -46.98
N VAL A 6 -37.14 15.70 -46.17
CA VAL A 6 -37.04 15.33 -44.75
C VAL A 6 -36.21 14.04 -44.58
N GLY A 7 -36.24 13.15 -45.58
CA GLY A 7 -35.41 11.94 -45.63
C GLY A 7 -33.92 12.26 -45.71
N LYS A 8 -33.49 13.16 -46.60
CA LYS A 8 -32.10 13.64 -46.67
C LYS A 8 -31.64 14.35 -45.40
N LEU A 9 -32.52 15.12 -44.76
CA LEU A 9 -32.19 15.81 -43.50
C LEU A 9 -31.95 14.84 -42.35
N LEU A 10 -32.80 13.81 -42.21
CA LEU A 10 -32.64 12.76 -41.20
C LEU A 10 -31.37 11.93 -41.43
N LEU A 11 -31.07 11.59 -42.68
CA LEU A 11 -29.87 10.84 -43.04
C LEU A 11 -28.59 11.66 -42.76
N ALA A 12 -28.59 12.95 -43.10
CA ALA A 12 -27.50 13.86 -42.76
C ALA A 12 -27.32 14.01 -41.25
N PHE A 13 -28.42 14.03 -40.49
CA PHE A 13 -28.38 14.12 -39.02
C PHE A 13 -27.77 12.86 -38.39
N VAL A 14 -28.20 11.67 -38.81
CA VAL A 14 -27.66 10.38 -38.33
C VAL A 14 -26.17 10.24 -38.66
N VAL A 15 -25.75 10.62 -39.87
CA VAL A 15 -24.34 10.63 -40.27
C VAL A 15 -23.54 11.64 -39.44
N SER A 16 -24.09 12.83 -39.22
CA SER A 16 -23.46 13.87 -38.40
C SER A 16 -23.36 13.51 -36.91
N MET A 17 -24.21 12.63 -36.39
CA MET A 17 -24.13 12.11 -35.01
C MET A 17 -23.21 10.88 -34.89
N GLY A 18 -23.09 10.08 -35.96
CA GLY A 18 -22.21 8.91 -35.99
C GLY A 18 -20.72 9.27 -35.99
N ILE A 19 -20.33 10.33 -36.70
CA ILE A 19 -18.93 10.75 -36.84
C ILE A 19 -18.32 11.26 -35.51
N PRO A 20 -18.99 12.14 -34.74
CA PRO A 20 -18.50 12.56 -33.41
C PRO A 20 -18.44 11.40 -32.42
N SER A 21 -19.36 10.43 -32.51
CA SER A 21 -19.44 9.29 -31.58
C SER A 21 -18.27 8.30 -31.78
N THR A 22 -17.89 8.02 -33.03
CA THR A 22 -16.73 7.16 -33.32
C THR A 22 -15.41 7.83 -32.98
N ILE A 23 -15.28 9.14 -33.23
CA ILE A 23 -14.11 9.94 -32.81
C ILE A 23 -14.00 9.95 -31.28
N MET A 24 -15.10 10.19 -30.56
CA MET A 24 -15.10 10.17 -29.10
C MET A 24 -14.74 8.78 -28.55
N GLY A 25 -15.25 7.70 -29.16
CA GLY A 25 -14.88 6.33 -28.80
C GLY A 25 -13.38 6.06 -28.95
N LEU A 26 -12.76 6.51 -30.05
CA LEU A 26 -11.31 6.40 -30.27
C LEU A 26 -10.50 7.20 -29.25
N ILE A 27 -10.95 8.41 -28.89
CA ILE A 27 -10.30 9.24 -27.87
C ILE A 27 -10.37 8.57 -26.50
N VAL A 28 -11.56 8.09 -26.10
CA VAL A 28 -11.76 7.39 -24.82
C VAL A 28 -10.94 6.11 -24.74
N TRP A 29 -10.88 5.33 -25.83
CA TRP A 29 -10.05 4.11 -25.87
C TRP A 29 -8.57 4.42 -25.63
N ARG A 30 -8.04 5.46 -26.30
CA ARG A 30 -6.66 5.90 -26.11
C ARG A 30 -6.40 6.45 -24.69
N LEU A 31 -7.39 7.12 -24.08
CA LEU A 31 -7.29 7.60 -22.70
C LEU A 31 -7.33 6.44 -21.69
N LYS A 32 -8.21 5.46 -21.89
CA LYS A 32 -8.35 4.30 -21.01
C LYS A 32 -7.04 3.52 -20.90
N GLY A 33 -6.36 3.27 -22.01
CA GLY A 33 -5.04 2.61 -21.98
C GLY A 33 -4.00 3.37 -21.16
N ARG A 34 -3.99 4.71 -21.22
CA ARG A 34 -3.08 5.54 -20.40
C ARG A 34 -3.46 5.57 -18.93
N ILE A 35 -4.75 5.49 -18.62
CA ILE A 35 -5.26 5.40 -17.24
C ILE A 35 -4.88 4.04 -16.66
N GLU A 36 -5.11 2.96 -17.39
CA GLU A 36 -4.82 1.58 -16.96
C GLU A 36 -3.32 1.33 -16.73
N GLU A 37 -2.45 1.93 -17.56
CA GLU A 37 -1.00 1.91 -17.33
C GLU A 37 -0.60 2.71 -16.09
N LYS A 38 -1.25 3.86 -15.83
CA LYS A 38 -1.00 4.65 -14.61
C LYS A 38 -1.52 3.95 -13.36
N ASP A 39 -2.71 3.35 -13.43
CA ASP A 39 -3.33 2.65 -12.31
C ASP A 39 -2.55 1.39 -11.96
N SER A 40 -2.08 0.62 -12.95
CA SER A 40 -1.20 -0.53 -12.71
C SER A 40 0.15 -0.13 -12.13
N ALA A 41 0.75 0.97 -12.61
CA ALA A 41 1.98 1.52 -12.03
C ALA A 41 1.77 2.05 -10.60
N GLN A 42 0.62 2.66 -10.31
CA GLN A 42 0.26 3.10 -8.95
C GLN A 42 0.02 1.90 -8.04
N ALA A 43 -0.74 0.90 -8.47
CA ALA A 43 -0.99 -0.32 -7.71
C ALA A 43 0.32 -1.04 -7.36
N LYS A 44 1.26 -1.13 -8.32
CA LYS A 44 2.59 -1.69 -8.07
C LYS A 44 3.36 -0.87 -7.03
N ARG A 45 3.39 0.46 -7.15
CA ARG A 45 4.03 1.34 -6.15
C ARG A 45 3.41 1.17 -4.77
N THR A 46 2.10 1.08 -4.66
CA THR A 46 1.41 0.85 -3.39
C THR A 46 1.79 -0.50 -2.79
N LYS A 47 1.87 -1.55 -3.61
CA LYS A 47 2.32 -2.86 -3.16
C LYS A 47 3.78 -2.84 -2.70
N ASP A 48 4.68 -2.25 -3.48
CA ASP A 48 6.10 -2.13 -3.12
C ASP A 48 6.28 -1.33 -1.82
N GLN A 49 5.45 -0.29 -1.60
CA GLN A 49 5.42 0.46 -0.34
C GLN A 49 4.92 -0.36 0.85
N GLN A 50 3.91 -1.21 0.65
CA GLN A 50 3.41 -2.13 1.66
C GLN A 50 4.49 -3.16 2.05
N ASP A 51 5.17 -3.74 1.06
CA ASP A 51 6.26 -4.70 1.27
C ASP A 51 7.43 -4.04 2.01
N LEU A 52 7.81 -2.83 1.62
CA LEU A 52 8.84 -2.06 2.33
C LEU A 52 8.46 -1.79 3.79
N PHE A 53 7.21 -1.38 4.04
CA PHE A 53 6.73 -1.15 5.40
C PHE A 53 6.78 -2.44 6.24
N LEU A 54 6.41 -3.57 5.67
CA LEU A 54 6.48 -4.88 6.32
C LEU A 54 7.92 -5.25 6.72
N ILE A 55 8.88 -5.05 5.82
CA ILE A 55 10.31 -5.28 6.08
C ILE A 55 10.81 -4.37 7.23
N ILE A 56 10.40 -3.10 7.25
CA ILE A 56 10.78 -2.16 8.32
C ILE A 56 10.25 -2.62 9.68
N VAL A 57 9.00 -3.10 9.72
CA VAL A 57 8.39 -3.61 10.95
C VAL A 57 9.11 -4.88 11.43
N GLN A 58 9.43 -5.80 10.53
CA GLN A 58 10.21 -7.00 10.84
C GLN A 58 11.61 -6.65 11.38
N SER A 59 12.32 -5.73 10.72
CA SER A 59 13.63 -5.24 11.15
C SER A 59 13.59 -4.61 12.55
N THR A 60 12.53 -3.84 12.84
CA THR A 60 12.30 -3.25 14.16
C THR A 60 12.12 -4.34 15.23
N ARG A 61 11.31 -5.36 14.94
CA ARG A 61 11.11 -6.51 15.86
C ARG A 61 12.40 -7.28 16.09
N ALA A 62 13.18 -7.55 15.05
CA ALA A 62 14.47 -8.21 15.17
C ALA A 62 15.44 -7.40 16.06
N SER A 63 15.47 -6.09 15.88
CA SER A 63 16.28 -5.17 16.69
C SER A 63 15.84 -5.16 18.16
N ILE A 64 14.52 -5.16 18.44
CA ILE A 64 13.98 -5.26 19.80
C ILE A 64 14.34 -6.61 20.44
N ALA A 65 14.17 -7.72 19.72
CA ALA A 65 14.51 -9.05 20.22
C ALA A 65 16.01 -9.20 20.52
N LEU A 66 16.87 -8.66 19.65
CA LEU A 66 18.30 -8.57 19.88
C LEU A 66 18.61 -7.74 21.12
N GLY A 67 18.01 -6.55 21.24
CA GLY A 67 18.16 -5.68 22.41
C GLY A 67 17.71 -6.34 23.72
N GLU A 68 16.59 -7.06 23.71
CA GLU A 68 16.11 -7.83 24.86
C GLU A 68 17.08 -8.95 25.23
N ALA A 69 17.62 -9.67 24.26
CA ALA A 69 18.61 -10.74 24.49
C ALA A 69 19.92 -10.17 25.08
N THR A 70 20.41 -9.05 24.53
CA THR A 70 21.59 -8.34 25.04
C THR A 70 21.34 -7.81 26.44
N ALA A 71 20.21 -7.16 26.70
CA ALA A 71 19.87 -6.65 28.03
C ALA A 71 19.79 -7.77 29.07
N LYS A 72 19.15 -8.91 28.73
CA LYS A 72 19.12 -10.11 29.59
C LYS A 72 20.50 -10.70 29.81
N ALA A 73 21.39 -10.68 28.82
CA ALA A 73 22.76 -11.16 28.96
C ALA A 73 23.57 -10.25 29.90
N VAL A 74 23.44 -8.92 29.76
CA VAL A 74 24.11 -7.94 30.62
C VAL A 74 23.62 -8.02 32.06
N GLN A 75 22.32 -8.24 32.28
CA GLN A 75 21.74 -8.42 33.62
C GLN A 75 22.30 -9.64 34.39
N ARG A 76 22.90 -10.62 33.70
CA ARG A 76 23.51 -11.81 34.33
C ARG A 76 24.95 -11.56 34.80
N ILE A 77 25.54 -10.41 34.48
CA ILE A 77 26.93 -10.09 34.83
C ILE A 77 26.96 -9.51 36.26
N PRO A 78 27.70 -10.11 37.20
CA PRO A 78 27.65 -9.76 38.64
C PRO A 78 28.14 -8.34 38.97
N ASP A 79 29.00 -7.75 38.13
CA ASP A 79 29.56 -6.40 38.31
C ASP A 79 28.94 -5.34 37.38
N ALA A 80 27.88 -5.69 36.63
CA ALA A 80 27.26 -4.77 35.69
C ALA A 80 26.35 -3.77 36.41
N HIS A 81 26.93 -2.64 36.82
CA HIS A 81 26.19 -1.51 37.37
C HIS A 81 25.52 -0.72 36.23
N CYS A 82 24.31 -1.14 35.83
CA CYS A 82 23.54 -0.42 34.83
C CYS A 82 23.07 0.93 35.43
N ASN A 83 23.56 2.06 34.87
CA ASN A 83 23.34 3.42 35.37
C ASN A 83 21.90 3.97 35.15
N GLY A 84 20.97 3.08 34.88
CA GLY A 84 19.56 3.35 34.60
C GLY A 84 18.81 2.03 34.73
N ASP A 85 17.53 2.10 35.07
CA ASP A 85 16.71 0.93 35.32
C ASP A 85 16.52 0.12 34.03
N MET A 86 17.49 -0.76 33.76
CA MET A 86 17.50 -1.67 32.62
C MET A 86 16.24 -2.55 32.62
N HIS A 87 15.61 -2.75 33.79
CA HIS A 87 14.34 -3.46 33.88
C HIS A 87 13.20 -2.61 33.32
N ALA A 88 13.10 -1.33 33.67
CA ALA A 88 12.11 -0.42 33.10
C ALA A 88 12.23 -0.30 31.57
N ALA A 89 13.47 -0.27 31.04
CA ALA A 89 13.70 -0.25 29.60
C ALA A 89 13.25 -1.56 28.92
N LEU A 90 13.52 -2.71 29.56
CA LEU A 90 13.12 -4.03 29.06
C LEU A 90 11.59 -4.20 29.10
N GLU A 91 10.94 -3.74 30.17
CA GLU A 91 9.49 -3.76 30.33
C GLU A 91 8.81 -2.89 29.27
N TYR A 92 9.33 -1.69 29.03
CA TYR A 92 8.86 -0.82 27.96
C TYR A 92 9.00 -1.48 26.58
N ALA A 93 10.19 -2.00 26.25
CA ALA A 93 10.43 -2.69 24.98
C ALA A 93 9.49 -3.88 24.77
N THR A 94 9.28 -4.68 25.83
CA THR A 94 8.35 -5.81 25.83
C THR A 94 6.91 -5.36 25.60
N SER A 95 6.48 -4.27 26.24
CA SER A 95 5.14 -3.70 26.06
C SER A 95 4.90 -3.22 24.62
N ILE A 96 5.89 -2.59 24.00
CA ILE A 96 5.81 -2.11 22.61
C ILE A 96 5.77 -3.31 21.65
N LYS A 97 6.58 -4.35 21.89
CA LYS A 97 6.56 -5.59 21.12
C LYS A 97 5.18 -6.25 21.14
N HIS A 98 4.55 -6.34 22.32
CA HIS A 98 3.20 -6.91 22.43
C HIS A 98 2.13 -6.07 21.71
N LYS A 99 2.16 -4.74 21.86
CA LYS A 99 1.27 -3.84 21.11
C LYS A 99 1.43 -3.98 19.59
N GLN A 100 2.67 -4.08 19.12
CA GLN A 100 2.95 -4.32 17.70
C GLN A 100 2.49 -5.71 17.24
N LYS A 101 2.57 -6.73 18.09
CA LYS A 101 2.03 -8.07 17.80
C LYS A 101 0.51 -8.03 17.64
N GLU A 102 -0.18 -7.51 18.64
CA GLU A 102 -1.63 -7.40 18.64
C GLU A 102 -2.15 -6.57 17.45
N PHE A 103 -1.47 -5.48 17.11
CA PHE A 103 -1.84 -4.66 15.95
C PHE A 103 -1.76 -5.44 14.64
N LEU A 104 -0.66 -6.18 14.40
CA LEU A 104 -0.49 -6.95 13.17
C LEU A 104 -1.43 -8.16 13.11
N ASP A 105 -1.73 -8.78 14.26
CA ASP A 105 -2.70 -9.87 14.36
C ASP A 105 -4.12 -9.37 14.02
N ARG A 106 -4.52 -8.20 14.54
CA ARG A 106 -5.82 -7.57 14.19
C ARG A 106 -5.95 -7.22 12.71
N GLN A 107 -4.85 -6.89 12.04
CA GLN A 107 -4.83 -6.60 10.60
C GLN A 107 -4.77 -7.88 9.74
N GLY A 108 -4.74 -9.08 10.34
CA GLY A 108 -4.68 -10.35 9.61
C GLY A 108 -3.31 -10.62 8.95
N ILE A 109 -2.27 -9.89 9.35
CA ILE A 109 -0.90 -10.02 8.81
C ILE A 109 -0.13 -11.13 9.56
N SER A 110 -0.74 -11.76 10.58
CA SER A 110 -0.12 -12.77 11.44
C SER A 110 0.52 -13.93 10.67
N ALA A 111 0.00 -14.30 9.50
CA ALA A 111 0.50 -15.40 8.68
C ALA A 111 1.88 -15.17 8.02
N LEU A 112 2.45 -13.96 8.07
CA LEU A 112 3.77 -13.62 7.49
C LEU A 112 4.87 -13.39 8.54
N LEU A 113 4.58 -13.59 9.82
CA LEU A 113 5.43 -13.14 10.93
C LEU A 113 5.76 -14.20 11.97
N ASP A 114 5.27 -15.44 11.80
CA ASP A 114 5.67 -16.59 12.60
C ASP A 114 6.86 -17.29 11.92
N ASP A 115 8.07 -16.96 12.39
CA ASP A 115 9.27 -17.81 12.39
C ASP A 115 10.08 -17.50 13.68
#